data_AF-A0A962XB82-F1
#
_entry.id   AF-A0A962XB82-F1
#
_cell.length_a   1.000
_cell.length_b   1.000
_cell.length_c   1.000
_cell.angle_alpha   90.00
_cell.angle_beta   90.00
_cell.angle_gamma   90.00
#
_symmetry.space_group_name_H-M   'P 1'
#
loop_
_entity.id
_entity.type
_entity.pdbx_description
1 polymer ?
#
loop_
_entity_poly.entity_id
_entity_poly.type
_entity_poly.pdbx_seq_one_letter_code
_entity_poly.pdbx_strand_id
1 'polypeptide(L)'
;MGKIEAVLRWYQDELEGRSHLEQNLFDPMAWIVTAPHPLLTAAQVNMQVEFDHTFRTIVWEHGYQGKRVLYISGLHIDISPQAGQRFPLTKFVPWAAFVQQPNGRHYTLEQTELFEQLREGTGLKPL
;
A
#
# COMPACT_ATOMS: atom_id res chain seq x y z
N MET A 1 -21.12 -0.75 -29.74
CA MET A 1 -19.76 -0.16 -29.68
C MET A 1 -19.45 0.15 -28.21
N GLY A 2 -18.96 -0.81 -27.41
CA GLY A 2 -18.80 -0.55 -25.95
C GLY A 2 -18.31 -1.73 -25.11
N LYS A 3 -18.55 -2.98 -25.52
CA LYS A 3 -18.01 -4.17 -24.82
C LYS A 3 -16.57 -4.51 -25.21
N ILE A 4 -16.18 -4.27 -26.47
CA ILE A 4 -14.84 -4.62 -26.97
C ILE A 4 -13.77 -3.65 -26.44
N GLU A 5 -14.05 -2.34 -26.39
CA GLU A 5 -13.10 -1.37 -25.82
C GLU A 5 -12.91 -1.53 -24.31
N ALA A 6 -13.98 -1.91 -23.59
CA ALA A 6 -13.84 -2.26 -22.19
C ALA A 6 -12.86 -3.43 -22.03
N VAL A 7 -13.05 -4.54 -22.76
CA VAL A 7 -12.17 -5.71 -22.69
C VAL A 7 -10.72 -5.39 -23.06
N LEU A 8 -10.49 -4.56 -24.07
CA LEU A 8 -9.13 -4.13 -24.45
C LEU A 8 -8.46 -3.28 -23.36
N ARG A 9 -9.22 -2.41 -22.71
CA ARG A 9 -8.75 -1.60 -21.58
C ARG A 9 -8.45 -2.46 -20.35
N TRP A 10 -9.29 -3.44 -20.02
CA TRP A 10 -8.98 -4.43 -18.97
C TRP A 10 -7.70 -5.22 -19.26
N TYR A 11 -7.48 -5.61 -20.52
CA TYR A 11 -6.27 -6.32 -20.93
C TYR A 11 -5.02 -5.43 -20.85
N GLN A 12 -5.13 -4.15 -21.21
CA GLN A 12 -4.04 -3.18 -21.06
C GLN A 12 -3.75 -2.89 -19.59
N ASP A 13 -4.77 -2.64 -18.76
CA ASP A 13 -4.61 -2.42 -17.32
C ASP A 13 -3.97 -3.66 -16.62
N GLU A 14 -4.31 -4.88 -17.07
CA GLU A 14 -3.73 -6.12 -16.53
C GLU A 14 -2.26 -6.33 -16.97
N LEU A 15 -1.91 -5.95 -18.20
CA LEU A 15 -0.53 -5.99 -18.70
C LEU A 15 0.34 -4.89 -18.07
N GLU A 16 -0.21 -3.69 -17.91
CA GLU A 16 0.44 -2.57 -17.21
C GLU A 16 0.66 -2.95 -15.73
N GLY A 17 -0.36 -3.46 -15.04
CA GLY A 17 -0.27 -3.89 -13.64
C GLY A 17 0.74 -5.02 -13.40
N ARG A 18 0.84 -6.00 -14.31
CA ARG A 18 1.87 -7.06 -14.24
C ARG A 18 3.28 -6.51 -14.45
N SER A 19 3.44 -5.60 -15.42
CA SER A 19 4.72 -4.95 -15.68
C SER A 19 5.18 -4.09 -14.50
N HIS A 20 4.27 -3.38 -13.81
CA HIS A 20 4.63 -2.54 -12.67
C HIS A 20 5.17 -3.33 -11.48
N LEU A 21 4.51 -4.43 -11.12
CA LEU A 21 4.98 -5.26 -10.00
C LEU A 21 6.34 -5.92 -10.32
N GLU A 22 6.54 -6.39 -11.55
CA GLU A 22 7.83 -6.92 -11.99
C GLU A 22 8.93 -5.85 -11.96
N GLN A 23 8.63 -4.62 -12.41
CA GLN A 23 9.55 -3.49 -12.37
C GLN A 23 9.94 -3.11 -10.94
N ASN A 24 8.97 -3.07 -10.02
CA ASN A 24 9.21 -2.74 -8.62
C ASN A 24 10.16 -3.73 -7.92
N LEU A 25 10.18 -4.98 -8.39
CA LEU A 25 10.96 -6.05 -7.79
C LEU A 25 12.28 -6.34 -8.50
N PHE A 26 12.50 -5.81 -9.72
CA PHE A 26 13.65 -6.15 -10.55
C PHE A 26 14.99 -5.82 -9.87
N ASP A 27 15.20 -4.56 -9.49
CA ASP A 27 16.42 -4.10 -8.82
C ASP A 27 16.67 -4.81 -7.47
N PRO A 28 15.67 -4.95 -6.56
CA PRO A 28 15.87 -5.63 -5.28
C PRO A 28 15.86 -7.15 -5.36
N MET A 29 15.63 -7.77 -6.52
CA MET A 29 15.40 -9.22 -6.65
C MET A 29 16.51 -10.06 -6.03
N ALA A 30 17.78 -9.71 -6.27
CA ALA A 30 18.93 -10.44 -5.72
C ALA A 30 18.95 -10.44 -4.18
N TRP A 31 18.52 -9.33 -3.56
CA TRP A 31 18.39 -9.24 -2.11
C TRP A 31 17.15 -9.99 -1.60
N ILE A 32 16.02 -9.88 -2.30
CA ILE A 32 14.77 -10.58 -1.96
C ILE A 32 15.00 -12.09 -1.89
N VAL A 33 15.62 -12.69 -2.91
CA VAL A 33 15.78 -14.16 -2.99
C VAL A 33 16.78 -14.72 -1.97
N THR A 34 17.64 -13.87 -1.41
CA THR A 34 18.62 -14.25 -0.38
C THR A 34 18.17 -13.91 1.04
N ALA A 35 17.02 -13.26 1.20
CA ALA A 35 16.48 -12.88 2.51
C ALA A 35 15.96 -14.10 3.29
N PRO A 36 15.92 -14.04 4.64
CA PRO A 36 15.33 -15.10 5.46
C PRO A 36 13.86 -15.40 5.15
N HIS A 37 13.11 -14.39 4.68
CA HIS A 37 11.68 -14.49 4.37
C HIS A 37 11.37 -13.85 2.99
N PRO A 38 11.79 -14.46 1.87
CA PRO A 38 11.75 -13.82 0.56
C PRO A 38 10.39 -13.27 0.14
N LEU A 39 9.30 -14.03 0.39
CA LEU A 39 7.95 -13.60 0.01
C LEU A 39 7.48 -12.38 0.82
N LEU A 40 7.80 -12.34 2.12
CA LEU A 40 7.49 -11.19 2.95
C LEU A 40 8.33 -9.99 2.52
N THR A 41 9.62 -10.19 2.26
CA THR A 41 10.53 -9.15 1.78
C THR A 41 10.06 -8.57 0.45
N ALA A 42 9.66 -9.40 -0.51
CA ALA A 42 9.10 -8.95 -1.78
C ALA A 42 7.83 -8.11 -1.57
N ALA A 43 6.92 -8.55 -0.70
CA ALA A 43 5.70 -7.82 -0.40
C ALA A 43 5.98 -6.46 0.25
N GLN A 44 6.92 -6.39 1.18
CA GLN A 44 7.35 -5.14 1.84
C GLN A 44 7.97 -4.16 0.84
N VAL A 45 8.87 -4.64 -0.03
CA VAL A 45 9.49 -3.84 -1.07
C VAL A 45 8.45 -3.27 -2.03
N ASN A 46 7.57 -4.13 -2.56
CA ASN A 46 6.52 -3.68 -3.47
C ASN A 46 5.61 -2.66 -2.80
N MET A 47 5.25 -2.89 -1.52
CA MET A 47 4.40 -1.98 -0.76
C MET A 47 5.05 -0.60 -0.59
N GLN A 48 6.35 -0.54 -0.34
CA GLN A 48 7.07 0.73 -0.22
C GLN A 48 7.06 1.51 -1.54
N VAL A 49 7.37 0.83 -2.66
CA VAL A 49 7.39 1.47 -3.99
C VAL A 49 6.00 1.99 -4.38
N GLU A 50 4.96 1.19 -4.15
CA GLU A 50 3.58 1.59 -4.44
C GLU A 50 3.08 2.72 -3.53
N PHE A 51 3.51 2.74 -2.26
CA PHE A 51 3.25 3.86 -1.36
C PHE A 51 3.85 5.16 -1.92
N ASP A 52 5.14 5.13 -2.27
CA ASP A 52 5.88 6.28 -2.79
C ASP A 52 5.28 6.82 -4.08
N HIS A 53 4.90 5.93 -4.99
CA HIS A 53 4.25 6.29 -6.25
C HIS A 53 2.86 6.89 -6.02
N THR A 54 2.05 6.26 -5.18
CA THR A 54 0.66 6.68 -4.95
C THR A 54 0.59 8.03 -4.26
N PHE A 55 1.39 8.27 -3.21
CA PHE A 55 1.29 9.54 -2.51
C PHE A 55 1.82 10.70 -3.37
N ARG A 56 2.85 10.49 -4.20
CA ARG A 56 3.30 11.50 -5.18
C ARG A 56 2.17 11.83 -6.14
N THR A 57 1.48 10.83 -6.65
CA THR A 57 0.29 11.02 -7.50
C THR A 57 -0.77 11.87 -6.79
N ILE A 58 -1.06 11.58 -5.51
CA ILE A 58 -2.00 12.37 -4.70
C ILE A 58 -1.55 13.84 -4.59
N VAL A 59 -0.26 14.10 -4.37
CA VAL A 59 0.29 15.47 -4.24
C VAL A 59 0.12 16.27 -5.53
N TRP A 60 0.29 15.64 -6.70
CA TRP A 60 0.20 16.32 -8.00
C TRP A 60 -1.24 16.44 -8.54
N GLU A 61 -2.13 15.55 -8.13
CA GLU A 61 -3.49 15.50 -8.64
C GLU A 61 -4.35 16.65 -8.10
N HIS A 62 -4.90 17.45 -9.02
CA HIS A 62 -5.71 18.63 -8.72
C HIS A 62 -6.94 18.26 -7.88
N GLY A 63 -7.48 17.06 -8.07
CA GLY A 63 -8.59 16.54 -7.30
C GLY A 63 -8.34 16.46 -5.79
N TYR A 64 -7.08 16.45 -5.32
CA TYR A 64 -6.74 16.40 -3.90
C TYR A 64 -6.26 17.74 -3.32
N GLN A 65 -6.08 18.78 -4.14
CA GLN A 65 -5.63 20.09 -3.65
C GLN A 65 -6.65 20.71 -2.68
N GLY A 66 -6.14 21.28 -1.58
CA GLY A 66 -6.98 21.89 -0.53
C GLY A 66 -7.79 20.89 0.31
N LYS A 67 -7.68 19.58 0.05
CA LYS A 67 -8.39 18.55 0.81
C LYS A 67 -7.53 18.00 1.94
N ARG A 68 -8.22 17.59 3.02
CA ARG A 68 -7.63 16.73 4.05
C ARG A 68 -7.59 15.31 3.52
N VAL A 69 -6.40 14.72 3.41
CA VAL A 69 -6.20 13.36 2.90
C VAL A 69 -5.41 12.57 3.92
N LEU A 70 -5.88 11.35 4.19
CA LEU A 70 -5.13 10.31 4.89
C LEU A 70 -5.09 9.11 3.96
N TYR A 71 -3.88 8.76 3.52
CA TYR A 71 -3.61 7.57 2.73
C TYR A 71 -2.76 6.63 3.56
N ILE A 72 -3.16 5.37 3.70
CA ILE A 72 -2.43 4.36 4.45
C ILE A 72 -2.20 3.16 3.53
N SER A 73 -0.93 2.81 3.33
CA SER A 73 -0.53 1.56 2.69
C SER A 73 -0.25 0.52 3.75
N GLY A 74 -0.53 -0.75 3.44
CA GLY A 74 -0.30 -1.83 4.39
C GLY A 74 -0.43 -3.21 3.75
N LEU A 75 0.05 -4.21 4.48
CA LEU A 75 0.11 -5.59 4.05
C LEU A 75 -1.06 -6.39 4.62
N HIS A 76 -1.77 -7.11 3.76
CA HIS A 76 -2.71 -8.13 4.19
C HIS A 76 -1.95 -9.44 4.40
N ILE A 77 -1.76 -9.82 5.67
CA ILE A 77 -1.06 -11.05 6.05
C ILE A 77 -2.10 -12.09 6.45
N ASP A 78 -2.09 -13.23 5.79
CA ASP A 78 -2.85 -14.39 6.28
C ASP A 78 -2.12 -15.02 7.47
N ILE A 79 -2.80 -15.02 8.61
CA ILE A 79 -2.37 -15.69 9.85
C ILE A 79 -3.32 -16.83 10.21
N SER A 80 -4.04 -17.39 9.22
CA SER A 80 -4.78 -18.64 9.38
C SER A 80 -3.90 -19.68 10.09
N PRO A 81 -4.43 -20.37 11.11
CA PRO A 81 -3.59 -21.17 11.97
C PRO A 81 -3.44 -22.58 11.43
N GLN A 82 -2.65 -23.32 12.20
CA GLN A 82 -2.60 -24.76 12.29
C GLN A 82 -3.98 -25.45 12.43
N ALA A 83 -3.98 -26.77 12.25
CA ALA A 83 -5.16 -27.63 12.20
C ALA A 83 -6.27 -27.26 13.21
N GLY A 84 -7.44 -26.85 12.69
CA GLY A 84 -8.65 -26.66 13.48
C GLY A 84 -9.39 -25.32 13.35
N GLN A 85 -8.78 -24.24 12.83
CA GLN A 85 -9.58 -23.04 12.50
C GLN A 85 -10.35 -23.24 11.19
N ARG A 86 -11.61 -22.80 11.23
CA ARG A 86 -12.56 -22.91 10.12
C ARG A 86 -12.54 -21.71 9.17
N PHE A 87 -11.86 -20.63 9.53
CA PHE A 87 -11.85 -19.39 8.75
C PHE A 87 -10.45 -18.80 8.63
N PRO A 88 -10.05 -18.36 7.42
CA PRO A 88 -8.79 -17.66 7.23
C PRO A 88 -8.81 -16.34 8.03
N LEU A 89 -7.68 -16.02 8.67
CA LEU A 89 -7.55 -14.82 9.47
C LEU A 89 -6.55 -13.91 8.79
N THR A 90 -7.04 -13.07 7.89
CA THR A 90 -6.21 -12.03 7.29
C THR A 90 -6.16 -10.82 8.22
N LYS A 91 -4.95 -10.41 8.61
CA LYS A 91 -4.71 -9.17 9.34
C LYS A 91 -4.11 -8.12 8.42
N PHE A 92 -4.62 -6.90 8.49
CA PHE A 92 -4.01 -5.74 7.87
C PHE A 92 -2.92 -5.19 8.79
N VAL A 93 -1.70 -5.07 8.27
CA VAL A 93 -0.55 -4.48 8.95
C VAL A 93 -0.23 -3.15 8.28
N PRO A 94 -0.48 -2.00 8.96
CA PRO A 94 -0.09 -0.70 8.43
C PRO A 94 1.42 -0.65 8.15
N TRP A 95 1.80 -0.09 7.00
CA TRP A 95 3.18 0.00 6.56
C TRP A 95 3.67 1.44 6.55
N ALA A 96 2.95 2.33 5.87
CA ALA A 96 3.29 3.75 5.82
C ALA A 96 2.01 4.57 5.61
N ALA A 97 2.04 5.84 5.99
CA ALA A 97 0.92 6.74 5.77
C ALA A 97 1.38 8.08 5.20
N PHE A 98 0.55 8.67 4.35
CA PHE A 98 0.67 10.03 3.87
C PHE A 98 -0.49 10.85 4.44
N VAL A 99 -0.16 12.01 5.02
CA VAL A 99 -1.12 12.94 5.60
C VAL A 99 -1.01 14.28 4.89
N GLN A 100 -2.12 14.77 4.36
CA GLN A 100 -2.24 16.10 3.79
C GLN A 100 -3.26 16.92 4.56
N GLN A 101 -2.89 18.17 4.85
CA GLN A 101 -3.76 19.17 5.46
C GLN A 101 -4.34 20.09 4.38
N PRO A 102 -5.53 20.70 4.60
CA PRO A 102 -6.13 21.63 3.65
C PRO A 102 -5.26 22.84 3.26
N ASN A 103 -4.28 23.21 4.10
CA ASN A 103 -3.35 24.30 3.83
C ASN A 103 -2.15 23.89 2.96
N GLY A 104 -2.15 22.68 2.38
CA GLY A 104 -1.08 22.16 1.52
C GLY A 104 0.10 21.53 2.28
N ARG A 105 0.16 21.66 3.62
CA ARG A 105 1.17 20.96 4.43
C ARG A 105 0.91 19.46 4.37
N HIS A 106 1.96 18.69 4.09
CA HIS A 106 1.90 17.24 4.10
C HIS A 106 3.14 16.63 4.76
N TYR A 107 3.00 15.39 5.21
CA TYR A 107 4.09 14.58 5.76
C TYR A 107 3.79 13.09 5.56
N THR A 108 4.83 12.28 5.59
CA THR A 108 4.71 10.82 5.65
C THR A 108 4.96 10.33 7.08
N LEU A 109 4.43 9.16 7.39
CA LEU A 109 4.70 8.41 8.62
C LEU A 109 5.23 7.05 8.19
N GLU A 110 6.46 6.74 8.62
CA GLU A 110 7.02 5.40 8.46
C GLU A 110 6.36 4.43 9.45
N GLN A 111 6.56 3.13 9.25
CA GLN A 111 5.82 2.09 9.97
C GLN A 111 5.79 2.31 11.49
N THR A 112 6.95 2.52 12.11
CA THR A 112 7.03 2.73 13.57
C THR A 112 6.22 3.94 14.02
N GLU A 113 6.39 5.08 13.34
CA GLU A 113 5.70 6.33 13.68
C GLU A 113 4.19 6.19 13.49
N LEU A 114 3.76 5.51 12.42
CA LEU A 114 2.36 5.22 12.15
C LEU A 114 1.77 4.33 13.25
N PHE A 115 2.48 3.28 13.66
CA PHE A 115 2.03 2.41 14.75
C PHE A 115 1.93 3.16 16.07
N GLU A 116 2.89 4.02 16.39
CA GLU A 116 2.86 4.86 17.58
C GLU A 116 1.66 5.80 17.56
N GLN A 117 1.43 6.51 16.45
CA GLN A 117 0.28 7.41 16.31
C GLN A 117 -1.06 6.66 16.34
N LEU A 118 -1.17 5.51 15.69
CA LEU A 118 -2.39 4.70 15.72
C LEU A 118 -2.67 4.17 17.14
N ARG A 119 -1.63 3.74 17.86
CA ARG A 119 -1.75 3.28 19.25
C ARG A 119 -2.18 4.41 20.18
N GLU A 120 -1.60 5.59 20.03
CA GLU A 120 -1.96 6.78 20.82
C GLU A 120 -3.37 7.28 20.48
N GLY A 121 -3.75 7.26 19.20
CA GLY A 121 -5.07 7.62 18.69
C GLY A 121 -6.18 6.63 19.02
N THR A 122 -5.85 5.36 19.35
CA THR A 122 -6.84 4.37 19.82
C THR A 122 -7.35 4.60 21.26
N GLY A 123 -6.83 5.62 21.96
CA GLY A 123 -7.58 6.24 23.05
C GLY A 123 -8.66 7.16 22.48
N LEU A 124 -9.83 6.62 22.14
CA LEU A 124 -11.01 7.35 21.63
C LEU A 124 -11.11 8.78 22.18
N LYS A 125 -10.72 9.77 21.37
CA LYS A 125 -11.12 11.16 21.53
C LYS A 125 -11.66 11.66 20.19
N PRO A 126 -12.87 12.24 20.16
CA PRO A 126 -13.46 12.71 18.91
C PRO A 126 -12.70 13.93 18.39
N LEU A 127 -12.70 14.05 17.05
CA LEU A 127 -12.37 15.25 16.29
C LEU A 127 -13.18 16.46 16.78
#